data_AF-A0A382Y2N1-F1
#
_entry.id   AF-A0A382Y2N1-F1
#
_cell.length_a   1.000
_cell.length_b   1.000
_cell.length_c   1.000
_cell.angle_alpha   90.00
_cell.angle_beta   90.00
_cell.angle_gamma   90.00
#
_symmetry.space_group_name_H-M   'P 1'
#
loop_
_entity.id
_entity.type
_entity.pdbx_description
1 polymer ?
#
loop_
_entity_poly.entity_id
_entity_poly.type
_entity_poly.pdbx_seq_one_letter_code
_entity_poly.pdbx_strand_id
1 'polypeptide(L)'
;MIVLGIHDGKDAGVALLKDGELLYAANEERFSRNKLHFGFPFLSLQNLINCTGIDPNKIDRVCVGFQSMVETEDYPIYTDINDVTMMQRIFAGTS
;
A
#
# COMPACT_ATOMS: atom_id res chain seq x y z
N MET A 1 -12.22 -16.40 11.76
CA MET A 1 -12.15 -15.65 10.48
C MET A 1 -10.88 -14.83 10.45
N ILE A 2 -9.99 -15.13 9.50
CA ILE A 2 -8.74 -14.42 9.27
C ILE A 2 -8.87 -13.58 8.00
N VAL A 3 -8.60 -12.27 8.11
CA VAL A 3 -8.71 -11.32 6.99
C VAL A 3 -7.37 -10.63 6.80
N LEU A 4 -6.85 -10.67 5.57
CA LEU A 4 -5.67 -9.92 5.15
C LEU A 4 -6.09 -8.67 4.37
N GLY A 5 -5.79 -7.50 4.91
CA GLY A 5 -5.87 -6.22 4.21
C GLY A 5 -4.57 -5.94 3.47
N ILE A 6 -4.68 -5.49 2.22
CA ILE A 6 -3.57 -5.06 1.37
C ILE A 6 -3.88 -3.66 0.82
N HIS A 7 -2.89 -2.78 0.87
CA HIS A 7 -2.88 -1.52 0.14
C HIS A 7 -1.65 -1.48 -0.76
N ASP A 8 -1.85 -1.37 -2.06
CA ASP A 8 -0.82 -1.44 -3.11
C ASP A 8 -0.59 -0.07 -3.81
N GLY A 9 -1.08 1.01 -3.22
CA GLY A 9 -0.92 2.39 -3.71
C GLY A 9 0.22 3.16 -3.03
N LYS A 10 0.08 4.49 -2.94
CA LYS A 10 1.00 5.34 -2.16
C LYS A 10 0.88 4.96 -0.68
N ASP A 11 2.03 4.82 -0.01
CA ASP A 11 2.13 4.32 1.37
C ASP A 11 1.61 2.88 1.53
N ALA A 12 2.05 2.01 0.62
CA ALA A 12 1.71 0.60 0.57
C ALA A 12 1.92 -0.12 1.90
N GLY A 13 1.10 -1.13 2.19
CA GLY A 13 1.18 -1.88 3.43
C GLY A 13 0.18 -3.02 3.56
N VAL A 14 0.24 -3.70 4.70
CA VAL A 14 -0.62 -4.84 5.02
C VAL A 14 -1.19 -4.73 6.43
N ALA A 15 -2.35 -5.34 6.65
CA ALA A 15 -2.93 -5.54 7.97
C ALA A 15 -3.52 -6.96 8.07
N LEU A 16 -3.30 -7.66 9.18
CA LEU A 16 -3.87 -8.97 9.46
C LEU A 16 -4.81 -8.88 10.64
N LEU A 17 -6.05 -9.32 10.44
CA LEU A 17 -7.05 -9.42 11.48
C LEU A 17 -7.44 -10.89 11.70
N LYS A 18 -7.70 -11.25 12.95
CA LYS A 18 -8.28 -12.54 13.32
C LYS A 18 -9.46 -12.29 14.25
N ASP A 19 -10.64 -12.73 13.81
CA ASP A 19 -11.90 -12.62 14.57
C ASP A 19 -12.22 -11.19 15.02
N GLY A 20 -11.86 -10.20 14.19
CA GLY A 20 -12.06 -8.77 14.46
C GLY A 20 -10.92 -8.11 15.23
N GLU A 21 -9.94 -8.88 15.72
CA GLU A 21 -8.77 -8.35 16.44
C GLU A 21 -7.59 -8.14 15.49
N LEU A 22 -6.89 -7.01 15.63
CA LEU A 22 -5.68 -6.72 14.86
C LEU A 22 -4.50 -7.54 15.39
N LEU A 23 -3.93 -8.40 14.55
CA LEU A 23 -2.75 -9.18 14.89
C LEU A 23 -1.45 -8.52 14.42
N TYR A 24 -1.49 -7.86 13.27
CA TYR A 24 -0.31 -7.26 12.66
C TYR A 24 -0.71 -6.15 11.70
N ALA A 25 0.06 -5.06 11.65
CA ALA A 25 -0.03 -4.07 10.59
C ALA A 25 1.34 -3.42 10.39
N ALA A 26 1.76 -3.32 9.13
CA ALA A 26 2.98 -2.59 8.79
C ALA A 26 2.92 -2.07 7.35
N ASN A 27 3.59 -0.93 7.16
CA ASN A 27 3.75 -0.29 5.87
C ASN A 27 5.12 -0.61 5.28
N GLU A 28 5.18 -0.64 3.95
CA GLU A 28 6.33 -1.05 3.16
C GLU A 28 7.53 -0.14 3.32
N GLU A 29 7.33 1.17 3.58
CA GLU A 29 8.44 2.12 3.78
C GLU A 29 9.36 1.72 4.96
N ARG A 30 8.86 0.95 5.95
CA ARG A 30 9.62 0.55 7.14
C ARG A 30 10.71 -0.45 6.75
N PHE A 31 10.40 -1.34 5.81
CA PHE A 31 11.28 -2.41 5.34
C PHE A 31 12.07 -2.00 4.09
N SER A 32 11.40 -1.36 3.12
CA SER A 32 12.03 -0.90 1.89
C SER A 32 12.91 0.34 2.09
N ARG A 33 12.74 1.07 3.20
CA ARG A 33 13.41 2.35 3.50
C ARG A 33 13.10 3.46 2.49
N ASN A 34 12.10 3.27 1.62
CA ASN A 34 11.59 4.26 0.69
C ASN A 34 10.34 4.90 1.29
N LYS A 35 10.45 6.17 1.68
CA LYS A 35 9.35 6.94 2.29
C LYS A 35 8.13 6.94 1.37
N LEU A 36 6.95 6.64 1.91
CA LEU A 36 5.68 6.52 1.20
C LEU A 36 5.74 5.56 0.02
N HIS A 37 6.43 4.42 0.20
CA HIS A 37 6.61 3.39 -0.83
C HIS A 37 5.32 3.19 -1.64
N PHE A 38 5.45 3.30 -2.96
CA PHE A 38 4.36 3.12 -3.91
C PHE A 38 4.47 1.74 -4.56
N GLY A 39 3.34 1.02 -4.64
CA GLY A 39 3.26 -0.28 -5.28
C GLY A 39 2.98 -1.42 -4.31
N PHE A 40 3.26 -2.66 -4.71
CA PHE A 40 2.85 -3.81 -3.93
C PHE A 40 3.73 -4.05 -2.68
N PRO A 41 3.16 -4.33 -1.49
CA PRO A 41 3.89 -4.39 -0.22
C PRO A 41 4.56 -5.75 0.05
N PHE A 42 5.53 -6.13 -0.78
CA PHE A 42 6.18 -7.45 -0.70
C PHE A 42 6.90 -7.70 0.63
N LEU A 43 7.69 -6.73 1.12
CA LEU A 43 8.50 -6.92 2.33
C LEU A 43 7.62 -6.91 3.59
N SER A 44 6.58 -6.10 3.60
CA SER A 44 5.60 -6.06 4.70
C SER A 44 4.83 -7.37 4.79
N LEU A 45 4.40 -7.93 3.66
CA LEU A 45 3.72 -9.22 3.62
C LEU A 45 4.64 -10.35 4.11
N GLN A 46 5.91 -10.34 3.68
CA GLN A 46 6.91 -11.30 4.16
C GLN A 46 7.13 -11.16 5.67
N ASN A 47 7.24 -9.93 6.19
CA ASN A 47 7.43 -9.70 7.62
C ASN A 47 6.20 -10.13 8.43
N LEU A 48 4.99 -9.85 7.94
CA LEU A 48 3.73 -10.32 8.53
C LEU A 48 3.73 -11.84 8.69
N ILE A 49 4.09 -12.59 7.63
CA ILE A 49 4.13 -14.07 7.69
C ILE A 49 5.17 -14.53 8.73
N ASN A 50 6.37 -13.93 8.70
CA ASN A 50 7.44 -14.30 9.63
C ASN A 50 7.09 -14.00 11.10
N CYS A 51 6.42 -12.88 11.38
CA CYS A 51 6.07 -12.48 12.75
C CYS A 51 4.85 -13.22 13.29
N THR A 52 3.86 -13.51 12.44
CA THR A 52 2.59 -14.12 12.88
C THR A 52 2.59 -15.64 12.77
N GLY A 53 3.47 -16.22 11.94
CA GLY A 53 3.46 -17.65 11.64
C GLY A 53 2.18 -18.13 10.94
N ILE A 54 1.39 -17.21 10.38
CA ILE A 54 0.13 -17.55 9.71
C ILE A 54 0.43 -18.38 8.46
N ASP A 55 -0.23 -19.52 8.32
CA ASP A 55 -0.28 -20.25 7.04
C ASP A 55 -1.20 -19.46 6.09
N PRO A 56 -0.71 -19.02 4.91
CA PRO A 56 -1.53 -18.29 3.95
C PRO A 56 -2.81 -19.02 3.54
N ASN A 57 -2.83 -20.37 3.58
CA ASN A 57 -4.03 -21.16 3.28
C ASN A 57 -5.14 -21.02 4.33
N LYS A 58 -4.84 -20.41 5.49
CA LYS A 58 -5.80 -20.13 6.56
C LYS A 58 -6.42 -18.74 6.46
N ILE A 59 -6.00 -17.93 5.51
CA ILE A 59 -6.60 -16.61 5.26
C ILE A 59 -7.95 -16.83 4.59
N ASP A 60 -9.03 -16.47 5.28
CA ASP A 60 -10.39 -16.67 4.78
C ASP A 60 -10.75 -15.63 3.70
N ARG A 61 -10.26 -14.40 3.84
CA ARG A 61 -10.53 -13.27 2.95
C ARG A 61 -9.32 -12.40 2.75
N VAL A 62 -9.16 -11.88 1.54
CA VAL A 62 -8.22 -10.81 1.22
C VAL A 62 -9.03 -9.59 0.80
N CYS A 63 -8.76 -8.46 1.42
CA CYS A 63 -9.35 -7.17 1.08
C CYS A 63 -8.25 -6.28 0.50
N VAL A 64 -8.47 -5.74 -0.69
CA VAL A 64 -7.54 -4.80 -1.30
C VAL A 64 -8.18 -3.41 -1.26
N GLY A 65 -7.57 -2.49 -0.49
CA GLY A 65 -8.12 -1.16 -0.21
C GLY A 65 -7.98 -0.18 -1.38
N PHE A 66 -7.20 -0.55 -2.38
CA PHE A 66 -6.98 0.21 -3.59
C PHE A 66 -6.95 -0.76 -4.76
N GLN A 67 -7.82 -0.58 -5.75
CA GLN A 67 -7.70 -1.33 -6.99
C GLN A 67 -6.66 -0.59 -7.81
N SER A 68 -5.44 -1.16 -7.88
CA SER A 68 -4.33 -0.74 -8.75
C SER A 68 -4.73 0.33 -9.77
N MET A 69 -4.16 1.53 -9.62
CA MET A 69 -4.02 2.43 -10.75
C MET A 69 -3.10 1.71 -11.74
N VAL A 70 -3.70 0.89 -12.60
CA VAL A 70 -3.05 0.53 -13.85
C VAL A 70 -2.81 1.86 -14.54
N GLU A 71 -1.57 2.13 -14.93
CA GLU A 71 -1.28 3.24 -15.83
C GLU A 71 -2.21 3.07 -17.03
N THR A 72 -3.23 3.91 -17.10
CA THR A 72 -4.18 3.94 -18.21
C THR A 72 -3.95 5.24 -18.93
N GLU A 73 -4.24 5.26 -20.22
CA GLU A 73 -4.10 6.46 -21.06
C GLU A 73 -4.85 7.67 -20.45
N ASP A 74 -5.93 7.39 -19.71
CA ASP A 74 -6.78 8.37 -19.02
C ASP A 74 -6.34 8.75 -17.59
N TYR A 75 -5.40 8.00 -16.98
CA TYR A 75 -4.91 8.25 -15.62
C TYR A 75 -3.39 8.05 -15.53
N PRO A 76 -2.60 8.99 -16.08
CA PRO A 76 -1.15 8.94 -15.92
C PRO A 76 -0.79 9.10 -14.45
N ILE A 77 0.00 8.18 -13.93
CA ILE A 77 0.52 8.27 -12.57
C ILE A 77 1.54 9.42 -12.56
N TYR A 78 1.13 10.58 -12.08
CA TYR A 78 2.05 11.68 -11.75
C TYR A 78 2.87 11.28 -10.51
N THR A 79 3.94 10.50 -10.75
CA THR A 79 4.94 10.12 -9.74
C THR A 79 6.30 10.78 -9.97
N ASP A 80 6.42 11.71 -10.90
CA ASP A 80 7.64 12.50 -10.98
C ASP A 80 7.55 13.67 -9.99
N ILE A 81 8.45 13.67 -9.00
CA ILE A 81 8.65 14.79 -8.08
C ILE A 81 9.15 16.06 -8.80
N ASN A 82 9.70 15.89 -10.00
CA ASN A 82 10.05 16.97 -10.92
C ASN A 82 8.88 17.36 -11.83
N ASP A 83 7.77 16.63 -11.81
CA ASP A 83 6.53 17.10 -12.42
C ASP A 83 5.80 18.03 -11.45
N VAL A 84 6.46 19.17 -11.32
CA VAL A 84 6.08 20.31 -10.51
C VAL A 84 4.89 21.05 -11.10
N THR A 85 4.35 20.66 -12.26
CA THR A 85 3.36 21.48 -12.99
C THR A 85 2.06 21.68 -12.21
N MET A 86 1.53 20.64 -11.58
CA MET A 86 0.26 20.76 -10.84
C MET A 86 0.45 21.48 -9.50
N MET A 87 1.47 21.10 -8.72
CA MET A 87 1.74 21.75 -7.43
C MET A 87 2.21 23.19 -7.61
N GLN A 88 3.05 23.51 -8.59
CA GLN A 88 3.45 24.89 -8.89
C GLN A 88 2.27 25.74 -9.35
N ARG A 89 1.33 25.23 -10.15
CA ARG A 89 0.16 26.02 -10.57
C ARG A 89 -0.74 26.39 -9.39
N ILE A 90 -0.95 25.46 -8.47
CA ILE A 90 -1.75 25.68 -7.25
C ILE A 90 -1.03 26.65 -6.30
N PHE A 91 0.28 26.46 -6.06
CA PHE A 91 1.03 27.33 -5.14
C PHE A 91 1.41 28.70 -5.74
N ALA A 92 1.56 28.81 -7.06
CA ALA A 92 1.82 30.09 -7.74
C ALA A 92 0.54 30.91 -7.95
N GLY A 93 -0.64 30.39 -7.59
CA GLY A 93 -1.91 31.11 -7.70
C GLY A 93 -2.27 31.46 -9.15
N THR A 94 -1.86 30.64 -10.11
CA THR A 94 -2.08 30.88 -11.55
C THR A 94 -3.23 30.06 -12.13
N SER A 95 -4.14 29.56 -11.28
CA SER A 95 -5.42 28.96 -11.68
C SER A 95 -6.41 30.01 -12.14
#